data_AF-A0A1X7H1M4-F1
#
_entry.id   AF-A0A1X7H1M4-F1
#
_cell.length_a   1.000
_cell.length_b   1.000
_cell.length_c   1.000
_cell.angle_alpha   90.00
_cell.angle_beta   90.00
_cell.angle_gamma   90.00
#
_symmetry.space_group_name_H-M   'P 1'
#
loop_
_entity.id
_entity.type
_entity.pdbx_description
1 polymer ?
#
loop_
_entity_poly.entity_id
_entity_poly.type
_entity_poly.pdbx_seq_one_letter_code
_entity_poly.pdbx_strand_id
1 'polypeptide(L)'
;MRTFLNKFIRYTEIITCFPGYIASGLIIPLIVATCYEVFARYVLNNPTIWAYEFGYLLMGFHFLLGGALTLKKQEHIRIDIFYNRLSNKKKAVIDLFFYIIFIIPCLSVLSLKLYQHTEYSFLSGESTGHSAWNPPIWPMHFIMFLSFFILFLQSLAEGFKSILILKGKNNK
;
A
#
# COMPACT_ATOMS: atom_id res chain seq x y z
N MET A 1 22.29 18.24 -8.59
CA MET A 1 21.76 16.85 -8.76
C MET A 1 21.64 16.06 -7.45
N ARG A 2 22.67 16.00 -6.59
CA ARG A 2 22.62 15.24 -5.30
C ARG A 2 21.59 15.77 -4.29
N THR A 3 21.53 17.09 -4.13
CA THR A 3 20.55 17.76 -3.27
C THR A 3 19.12 17.52 -3.74
N PHE A 4 18.89 17.55 -5.04
CA PHE A 4 17.58 17.26 -5.65
C PHE A 4 17.14 15.82 -5.38
N LEU A 5 18.01 14.82 -5.60
CA LEU A 5 17.67 13.41 -5.40
C LEU A 5 17.35 13.08 -3.93
N ASN A 6 18.18 13.60 -3.01
CA ASN A 6 17.93 13.43 -1.57
C ASN A 6 16.65 14.13 -1.13
N LYS A 7 16.35 15.30 -1.70
CA LYS A 7 15.11 16.04 -1.43
C LYS A 7 13.90 15.26 -1.95
N PHE A 8 13.97 14.69 -3.15
CA PHE A 8 12.94 13.81 -3.70
C PHE A 8 12.68 12.59 -2.79
N ILE A 9 13.73 11.83 -2.44
CA ILE A 9 13.61 10.65 -1.57
C ILE A 9 12.94 11.03 -0.24
N ARG A 10 13.38 12.12 0.39
CA ARG A 10 12.81 12.58 1.66
C ARG A 10 11.33 12.96 1.54
N TYR A 11 10.92 13.66 0.48
CA TYR A 11 9.51 14.00 0.29
C TYR A 11 8.65 12.76 0.07
N THR A 12 9.10 11.84 -0.79
CA THR A 12 8.40 10.57 -1.01
C THR A 12 8.24 9.80 0.29
N GLU A 13 9.29 9.71 1.10
CA GLU A 13 9.21 9.01 2.39
C GLU A 13 8.26 9.64 3.39
N ILE A 14 8.11 10.98 3.37
CA ILE A 14 7.14 11.70 4.20
C ILE A 14 5.72 11.37 3.73
N ILE A 15 5.48 11.46 2.42
CA ILE A 15 4.19 11.12 1.79
C ILE A 15 3.81 9.67 2.10
N THR A 16 4.77 8.74 2.08
CA THR A 16 4.56 7.32 2.42
C THR A 16 4.18 7.08 3.88
N CYS A 17 4.70 7.88 4.83
CA CYS A 17 4.43 7.65 6.26
C CYS A 17 2.99 7.95 6.65
N PHE A 18 2.39 8.99 6.06
CA PHE A 18 1.07 9.46 6.44
C PHE A 18 -0.04 8.39 6.23
N PRO A 19 -0.19 7.75 5.05
CA PRO A 19 -1.09 6.62 4.85
C PRO A 19 -0.81 5.45 5.78
N GLY A 20 0.47 5.15 6.07
CA GLY A 20 0.83 4.06 6.95
C GLY A 20 0.37 4.26 8.41
N TYR A 21 0.38 5.50 8.92
CA TYR A 21 -0.17 5.81 10.24
C TYR A 21 -1.70 5.74 10.25
N ILE A 22 -2.35 6.17 9.17
CA ILE A 22 -3.80 5.98 9.00
C ILE A 22 -4.11 4.48 9.02
N ALA A 23 -3.38 3.68 8.25
CA ALA A 23 -3.52 2.23 8.20
C ALA A 23 -3.45 1.61 9.59
N SER A 24 -2.45 1.98 10.39
CA SER A 24 -2.33 1.47 11.77
C SER A 24 -3.54 1.84 12.65
N GLY A 25 -4.17 2.99 12.43
CA GLY A 25 -5.37 3.40 13.15
C GLY A 25 -6.61 2.62 12.75
N LEU A 26 -6.74 2.20 11.48
CA LEU A 26 -7.93 1.51 10.95
C LEU A 26 -8.21 0.15 11.62
N ILE A 27 -7.20 -0.45 12.27
CA ILE A 27 -7.41 -1.73 12.97
C ILE A 27 -8.33 -1.57 14.19
N ILE A 28 -8.34 -0.40 14.83
CA ILE A 28 -9.19 -0.13 15.99
C ILE A 28 -10.69 -0.18 15.64
N PRO A 29 -11.20 0.61 14.67
CA PRO A 29 -12.61 0.52 14.28
C PRO A 29 -12.95 -0.84 13.65
N LEU A 30 -12.00 -1.52 13.01
CA LEU A 30 -12.19 -2.89 12.51
C LEU A 30 -12.46 -3.87 13.66
N ILE A 31 -11.67 -3.83 14.72
CA ILE A 31 -11.86 -4.66 15.92
C ILE A 31 -13.22 -4.36 16.55
N VAL A 32 -13.54 -3.07 16.74
CA VAL A 32 -14.81 -2.64 17.35
C VAL A 32 -16.01 -3.13 16.54
N ALA A 33 -15.99 -2.94 15.21
CA ALA A 33 -17.07 -3.41 14.34
C ALA A 33 -17.22 -4.94 14.39
N THR A 34 -16.11 -5.67 14.39
CA THR A 34 -16.11 -7.14 14.44
C THR A 34 -16.65 -7.65 15.78
N CYS A 35 -16.18 -7.09 16.90
CA CYS A 35 -16.67 -7.46 18.23
C CYS A 35 -18.16 -7.13 18.41
N TYR A 36 -18.58 -5.96 17.91
CA TYR A 36 -19.99 -5.57 17.93
C TYR A 36 -20.86 -6.53 17.13
N GLU A 37 -20.43 -6.93 15.92
CA GLU A 37 -21.19 -7.89 15.11
C GLU A 37 -21.34 -9.25 15.80
N VAL A 38 -20.25 -9.77 16.38
CA VAL A 38 -20.29 -11.03 17.15
C VAL A 38 -21.25 -10.91 18.32
N PHE A 39 -21.18 -9.81 19.08
CA PHE A 39 -22.08 -9.58 20.21
C PHE A 39 -23.55 -9.47 19.76
N ALA A 40 -23.84 -8.64 18.76
CA ALA A 40 -25.18 -8.41 18.26
C ALA A 40 -25.81 -9.70 17.71
N ARG A 41 -25.03 -10.50 16.98
CA ARG A 41 -25.50 -11.76 16.40
C ARG A 41 -25.74 -12.84 17.44
N TYR A 42 -24.81 -13.07 18.36
CA TYR A 42 -24.86 -14.23 19.25
C TYR A 42 -25.49 -13.94 20.62
N VAL A 43 -25.46 -12.69 21.09
CA VAL A 43 -26.04 -12.30 22.38
C VAL A 43 -27.40 -11.66 22.19
N LEU A 44 -27.53 -10.74 21.23
CA LEU A 44 -28.78 -10.02 20.99
C LEU A 44 -29.72 -10.70 19.99
N ASN A 45 -29.27 -11.77 19.32
CA ASN A 45 -29.97 -12.40 18.19
C ASN A 45 -30.40 -11.39 17.11
N ASN A 46 -29.65 -10.31 16.93
CA ASN A 46 -29.95 -9.22 16.00
C ASN A 46 -28.70 -8.89 15.16
N PRO A 47 -28.41 -9.67 14.09
CA PRO A 47 -27.24 -9.45 13.25
C PRO A 47 -27.31 -8.11 12.54
N THR A 48 -26.16 -7.43 12.37
CA THR A 48 -26.15 -6.13 11.70
C THR A 48 -26.03 -6.29 10.19
N ILE A 49 -26.60 -5.33 9.45
CA ILE A 49 -26.52 -5.31 7.99
C ILE A 49 -25.19 -4.74 7.47
N TRP A 50 -24.44 -4.00 8.29
CA TRP A 50 -23.30 -3.18 7.84
C TRP A 50 -21.94 -3.68 8.31
N ALA A 51 -21.85 -4.32 9.49
CA ALA A 51 -20.56 -4.56 10.14
C ALA A 51 -19.64 -5.51 9.36
N TYR A 52 -20.22 -6.48 8.64
CA TYR A 52 -19.45 -7.37 7.77
C TYR A 52 -18.75 -6.61 6.63
N GLU A 53 -19.50 -5.86 5.82
CA GLU A 53 -18.92 -5.10 4.71
C GLU A 53 -18.01 -3.98 5.19
N PHE A 54 -18.38 -3.30 6.28
CA PHE A 54 -17.53 -2.27 6.88
C PHE A 54 -16.19 -2.86 7.34
N GLY A 55 -16.20 -4.01 8.01
CA GLY A 55 -14.98 -4.71 8.40
C GLY A 55 -14.15 -5.16 7.20
N TYR A 56 -14.80 -5.69 6.15
CA TYR A 56 -14.14 -6.06 4.90
C TYR A 56 -13.42 -4.88 4.24
N LEU A 57 -14.10 -3.73 4.12
CA LEU A 57 -13.52 -2.51 3.55
C LEU A 57 -12.36 -1.97 4.40
N LEU A 58 -12.53 -1.89 5.72
CA LEU A 58 -11.48 -1.44 6.63
C LEU A 58 -10.24 -2.33 6.57
N MET A 59 -10.42 -3.65 6.49
CA MET A 59 -9.32 -4.59 6.32
C MET A 59 -8.58 -4.33 4.99
N GLY A 60 -9.32 -4.17 3.89
CA GLY A 60 -8.74 -3.82 2.59
C GLY A 60 -7.93 -2.52 2.66
N PHE A 61 -8.50 -1.47 3.25
CA PHE A 61 -7.83 -0.17 3.40
C PHE A 61 -6.57 -0.27 4.26
N HIS A 62 -6.62 -1.03 5.35
CA HIS A 62 -5.47 -1.28 6.23
C HIS A 62 -4.29 -1.86 5.45
N PHE A 63 -4.51 -2.94 4.69
CA PHE A 63 -3.45 -3.58 3.92
C PHE A 63 -2.92 -2.70 2.78
N LEU A 64 -3.81 -2.06 2.02
CA LEU A 64 -3.44 -1.24 0.87
C LEU A 64 -2.59 -0.02 1.30
N LEU A 65 -3.06 0.74 2.29
CA LEU A 65 -2.37 1.94 2.76
C LEU A 65 -1.04 1.63 3.46
N GLY A 66 -0.92 0.45 4.09
CA GLY A 66 0.31 0.00 4.77
C GLY A 66 1.43 -0.42 3.82
N GLY A 67 1.12 -0.88 2.61
CA GLY A 67 2.08 -1.54 1.71
C GLY A 67 3.32 -0.70 1.35
N ALA A 68 3.15 0.62 1.15
CA ALA A 68 4.26 1.53 0.85
C ALA A 68 5.16 1.77 2.07
N LEU A 69 4.58 1.86 3.27
CA LEU A 69 5.34 1.98 4.52
C LEU A 69 6.18 0.73 4.78
N THR A 70 5.60 -0.45 4.55
CA THR A 70 6.33 -1.73 4.63
C THR A 70 7.51 -1.78 3.66
N LEU A 71 7.34 -1.25 2.43
CA LEU A 71 8.45 -1.13 1.47
C LEU A 71 9.55 -0.21 1.97
N LYS A 72 9.20 0.97 2.47
CA LYS A 72 10.15 1.93 3.05
C LYS A 72 10.98 1.30 4.18
N LYS A 73 10.33 0.52 5.03
CA LYS A 73 10.99 -0.17 6.16
C LYS A 73 11.75 -1.44 5.76
N GLN A 74 11.67 -1.86 4.48
CA GLN A 74 12.25 -3.12 3.99
C GLN A 74 11.68 -4.35 4.72
N GLU A 75 10.41 -4.30 5.12
CA GLU A 75 9.72 -5.35 5.89
C GLU A 75 8.82 -6.26 5.01
N HIS A 76 8.88 -6.10 3.68
CA HIS A 76 8.25 -7.08 2.78
C HIS A 76 8.97 -8.41 2.89
N ILE A 77 8.21 -9.51 2.94
CA ILE A 77 8.78 -10.86 3.03
C ILE A 77 9.66 -11.10 1.80
N ARG A 78 10.93 -11.43 2.05
CA ARG A 78 11.93 -11.73 1.02
C ARG A 78 12.61 -13.06 1.32
N ILE A 79 12.99 -13.76 0.26
CA ILE A 79 13.76 -15.00 0.37
C ILE A 79 15.25 -14.64 0.34
N ASP A 80 15.86 -14.51 1.52
CA ASP A 80 17.19 -13.88 1.63
C ASP A 80 18.38 -14.85 1.70
N ILE A 81 18.19 -16.15 1.38
CA ILE A 81 19.23 -17.19 1.56
C ILE A 81 20.54 -16.83 0.85
N PHE A 82 20.45 -16.42 -0.41
CA PHE A 82 21.61 -16.03 -1.22
C PHE A 82 21.88 -14.54 -1.15
N TYR A 83 20.83 -13.73 -1.02
CA TYR A 83 20.92 -12.27 -1.01
C TYR A 83 21.78 -11.77 0.15
N ASN A 84 21.63 -12.35 1.36
CA ASN A 84 22.37 -11.91 2.54
C ASN A 84 23.89 -12.11 2.45
N ARG A 85 24.36 -13.02 1.60
CA ARG A 85 25.80 -13.29 1.39
C ARG A 85 26.47 -12.34 0.40
N LEU A 86 25.69 -11.52 -0.31
CA LEU A 86 26.20 -10.60 -1.33
C LEU A 86 26.74 -9.30 -0.71
N SER A 87 27.76 -8.72 -1.35
CA SER A 87 28.24 -7.38 -1.00
C SER A 87 27.18 -6.32 -1.28
N ASN A 88 27.21 -5.20 -0.56
CA ASN A 88 26.24 -4.10 -0.72
C ASN A 88 26.10 -3.60 -2.16
N LYS A 89 27.19 -3.62 -2.94
CA LYS A 89 27.15 -3.26 -4.36
C LYS A 89 26.38 -4.28 -5.19
N LYS A 90 26.60 -5.59 -4.97
CA LYS A 90 25.87 -6.65 -5.69
C LYS A 90 24.38 -6.63 -5.35
N LYS A 91 24.03 -6.42 -4.07
CA LYS A 91 22.65 -6.20 -3.61
C LYS A 91 22.01 -5.04 -4.34
N ALA A 92 22.65 -3.87 -4.35
CA ALA A 92 22.13 -2.68 -5.03
C ALA A 92 21.98 -2.86 -6.55
N VAL A 93 22.84 -3.62 -7.23
CA VAL A 93 22.66 -3.96 -8.65
C VAL A 93 21.39 -4.80 -8.85
N ILE A 94 21.21 -5.84 -8.04
CA ILE A 94 20.04 -6.73 -8.12
C ILE A 94 18.77 -5.94 -7.84
N ASP A 95 18.73 -5.18 -6.74
CA ASP A 95 17.57 -4.38 -6.38
C ASP A 95 17.22 -3.39 -7.48
N LEU A 96 18.23 -2.68 -8.01
CA LEU A 96 18.01 -1.72 -9.09
C LEU A 96 17.44 -2.38 -10.35
N PHE A 97 17.97 -3.54 -10.72
CA PHE A 97 17.45 -4.33 -11.84
C PHE A 97 15.98 -4.71 -11.61
N PHE A 98 15.65 -5.23 -10.44
CA PHE A 98 14.27 -5.63 -10.13
C PHE A 98 13.31 -4.44 -10.06
N TYR A 99 13.75 -3.32 -9.48
CA TYR A 99 12.94 -2.10 -9.45
C TYR A 99 12.66 -1.57 -10.85
N ILE A 100 13.67 -1.47 -11.71
CA ILE A 100 13.51 -0.90 -13.06
C ILE A 100 12.72 -1.82 -13.99
N ILE A 101 12.99 -3.13 -13.97
CA ILE A 101 12.44 -4.06 -14.96
C ILE A 101 11.06 -4.58 -14.56
N PHE A 102 10.81 -4.79 -13.26
CA PHE A 102 9.58 -5.42 -12.80
C PHE A 102 8.69 -4.47 -12.02
N ILE A 103 9.18 -3.91 -10.91
CA ILE A 103 8.33 -3.21 -9.94
C ILE A 103 7.80 -1.89 -10.51
N ILE A 104 8.67 -1.01 -11.01
CA ILE A 104 8.28 0.31 -11.51
C ILE A 104 7.34 0.20 -12.71
N PRO A 105 7.59 -0.62 -13.75
CA PRO A 105 6.67 -0.79 -14.87
C PRO A 105 5.34 -1.43 -14.48
N CYS A 106 5.36 -2.45 -13.60
CA CYS A 106 4.13 -3.10 -13.14
C CYS A 106 3.25 -2.11 -12.36
N LEU A 107 3.84 -1.41 -11.39
CA LEU A 107 3.11 -0.46 -10.55
C LEU A 107 2.63 0.77 -11.33
N SER A 108 3.35 1.22 -12.36
CA SER A 108 2.90 2.34 -13.19
C SER A 108 1.65 1.97 -13.99
N VAL A 109 1.65 0.82 -14.66
CA VAL A 109 0.49 0.32 -15.42
C VAL A 109 -0.68 0.06 -14.48
N LEU A 110 -0.43 -0.59 -13.33
CA LEU A 110 -1.47 -0.89 -12.36
C LEU A 110 -2.11 0.39 -11.80
N SER A 111 -1.32 1.39 -11.44
CA SER A 111 -1.83 2.67 -10.94
C SER A 111 -2.69 3.38 -11.99
N LEU A 112 -2.27 3.39 -13.26
CA LEU A 112 -3.05 3.98 -14.35
C LEU A 112 -4.38 3.26 -14.56
N LYS A 113 -4.38 1.92 -14.51
CA LYS A 113 -5.60 1.12 -14.65
C LYS A 113 -6.55 1.30 -13.47
N LEU A 114 -6.04 1.39 -12.26
CA LEU A 114 -6.84 1.65 -11.07
C LEU A 114 -7.46 3.04 -11.08
N TYR A 115 -6.75 4.05 -11.60
CA TYR A 115 -7.33 5.38 -11.81
C TYR A 115 -8.54 5.32 -12.76
N GLN A 116 -8.38 4.70 -13.94
CA GLN A 116 -9.46 4.53 -14.91
C GLN A 116 -10.65 3.75 -14.31
N HIS A 117 -10.35 2.71 -13.53
CA HIS A 117 -11.38 1.90 -12.88
C HIS A 117 -12.12 2.68 -11.78
N THR A 118 -11.42 3.53 -11.04
CA THR A 118 -12.04 4.40 -10.02
C THR A 118 -13.01 5.38 -10.66
N GLU A 119 -12.61 6.02 -11.76
CA GLU A 119 -13.46 6.94 -12.52
C GLU A 119 -14.71 6.22 -13.05
N TYR A 120 -14.52 5.03 -13.63
CA TYR A 120 -15.63 4.21 -14.10
C TYR A 120 -16.61 3.86 -12.97
N SER A 121 -16.14 3.34 -11.83
CA SER A 121 -17.01 2.98 -10.70
C SER A 121 -17.70 4.18 -10.05
N PHE A 122 -17.08 5.36 -10.10
CA PHE A 122 -17.71 6.59 -9.63
C PHE A 122 -18.88 7.00 -10.55
N LEU A 123 -18.70 6.89 -11.86
CA LEU A 123 -19.74 7.25 -12.85
C LEU A 123 -20.84 6.19 -12.98
N SER A 124 -20.51 4.91 -12.83
CA SER A 124 -21.46 3.80 -12.95
C SER A 124 -22.38 3.66 -11.74
N GLY A 125 -21.98 4.19 -10.57
CA GLY A 125 -22.73 4.03 -9.33
C GLY A 125 -22.71 2.59 -8.80
N GLU A 126 -21.69 1.81 -9.17
CA GLU A 126 -21.51 0.44 -8.69
C GLU A 126 -21.47 0.37 -7.15
N SER A 127 -22.04 -0.72 -6.63
CA SER A 127 -22.11 -1.01 -5.20
C SER A 127 -21.42 -2.35 -4.91
N THR A 128 -21.09 -2.60 -3.64
CA THR A 128 -20.32 -3.77 -3.21
C THR A 128 -21.01 -5.11 -3.50
N GLY A 129 -22.34 -5.16 -3.39
CA GLY A 129 -23.15 -6.36 -3.61
C GLY A 129 -22.95 -7.47 -2.57
N HIS A 130 -22.32 -7.19 -1.43
CA HIS A 130 -21.93 -8.21 -0.44
C HIS A 130 -22.82 -8.23 0.82
N SER A 131 -23.64 -7.21 1.05
CA SER A 131 -24.60 -7.13 2.16
C SER A 131 -25.82 -6.28 1.79
N ALA A 132 -26.80 -6.23 2.70
CA ALA A 132 -27.96 -5.35 2.57
C ALA A 132 -27.60 -3.86 2.73
N TRP A 133 -26.46 -3.52 3.34
CA TRP A 133 -25.98 -2.13 3.43
C TRP A 133 -25.52 -1.60 2.08
N ASN A 134 -24.86 -2.45 1.29
CA ASN A 134 -24.52 -2.25 -0.12
C ASN A 134 -23.98 -0.84 -0.48
N PRO A 135 -22.93 -0.34 0.20
CA PRO A 135 -22.38 0.98 -0.05
C PRO A 135 -21.76 1.09 -1.45
N PRO A 136 -21.57 2.32 -1.96
CA PRO A 136 -20.86 2.53 -3.22
C PRO A 136 -19.41 2.02 -3.15
N ILE A 137 -18.94 1.35 -4.20
CA ILE A 137 -17.61 0.69 -4.22
C ILE A 137 -16.46 1.64 -4.56
N TRP A 138 -16.74 2.77 -5.23
CA TRP A 138 -15.72 3.68 -5.72
C TRP A 138 -14.70 4.17 -4.66
N PRO A 139 -15.03 4.36 -3.35
CA PRO A 139 -14.03 4.76 -2.36
C PRO A 139 -12.94 3.71 -2.18
N MET A 140 -13.28 2.42 -2.34
CA MET A 140 -12.30 1.34 -2.29
C MET A 140 -11.36 1.40 -3.48
N HIS A 141 -11.90 1.56 -4.70
CA HIS A 141 -11.08 1.68 -5.91
C HIS A 141 -10.16 2.92 -5.84
N PHE A 142 -10.64 4.03 -5.30
CA PHE A 142 -9.83 5.21 -5.07
C PHE A 142 -8.68 4.96 -4.10
N ILE A 143 -8.95 4.30 -2.96
CA ILE A 143 -7.91 3.94 -1.98
C ILE A 143 -6.91 2.94 -2.59
N MET A 144 -7.36 2.00 -3.42
CA MET A 144 -6.48 1.11 -4.17
C MET A 144 -5.55 1.92 -5.08
N PHE A 145 -6.11 2.78 -5.94
CA PHE A 145 -5.33 3.67 -6.81
C PHE A 145 -4.29 4.45 -6.02
N LEU A 146 -4.71 5.16 -4.97
CA LEU A 146 -3.84 6.00 -4.15
C LEU A 146 -2.70 5.18 -3.52
N SER A 147 -3.02 4.00 -2.98
CA SER A 147 -2.06 3.13 -2.32
C SER A 147 -1.00 2.60 -3.28
N PHE A 148 -1.41 2.12 -4.47
CA PHE A 148 -0.49 1.65 -5.49
C PHE A 148 0.34 2.78 -6.10
N PHE A 149 -0.23 3.97 -6.25
CA PHE A 149 0.50 5.15 -6.71
C PHE A 149 1.58 5.60 -5.71
N ILE A 150 1.27 5.58 -4.41
CA ILE A 150 2.25 5.89 -3.36
C ILE A 150 3.34 4.80 -3.30
N LEU A 151 2.96 3.52 -3.46
CA LEU A 151 3.91 2.41 -3.54
C LEU A 151 4.84 2.54 -4.77
N PHE A 152 4.32 3.01 -5.91
CA PHE A 152 5.11 3.34 -7.09
C PHE A 152 6.14 4.44 -6.80
N LEU A 153 5.71 5.55 -6.18
CA LEU A 153 6.61 6.63 -5.79
C LEU A 153 7.70 6.13 -4.82
N GLN A 154 7.32 5.34 -3.81
CA GLN A 154 8.28 4.75 -2.87
C GLN A 154 9.27 3.81 -3.59
N SER A 155 8.81 3.04 -4.57
CA SER A 155 9.68 2.16 -5.37
C SER A 155 10.70 2.94 -6.20
N LEU A 156 10.33 4.12 -6.73
CA LEU A 156 11.28 5.04 -7.37
C LEU A 156 12.33 5.54 -6.37
N ALA A 157 11.91 5.90 -5.15
CA ALA A 157 12.83 6.34 -4.11
C ALA A 157 13.85 5.24 -3.71
N GLU A 158 13.40 3.99 -3.56
CA GLU A 158 14.29 2.85 -3.31
C GLU A 158 15.24 2.58 -4.49
N GLY A 159 14.75 2.66 -5.73
CA GLY A 159 15.61 2.57 -6.92
C GLY A 159 16.71 3.65 -6.94
N PHE A 160 16.38 4.89 -6.56
CA PHE A 160 17.37 5.96 -6.44
C PHE A 160 18.38 5.74 -5.30
N LYS A 161 17.97 5.15 -4.17
CA LYS A 161 18.89 4.75 -3.10
C LYS A 161 19.88 3.70 -3.60
N SER A 162 19.44 2.70 -4.36
CA SER A 162 20.32 1.71 -4.96
C SER A 162 21.35 2.35 -5.90
N ILE A 163 20.97 3.34 -6.70
CA ILE A 163 21.90 4.11 -7.55
C ILE A 163 22.94 4.87 -6.71
N LEU A 164 22.54 5.44 -5.57
CA LEU A 164 23.47 6.15 -4.67
C LEU A 164 24.50 5.20 -4.06
N ILE A 165 24.09 4.00 -3.66
CA ILE A 165 24.98 2.94 -3.14
C ILE A 165 26.00 2.53 -4.21
N LEU A 166 25.57 2.33 -5.46
CA LEU A 166 26.46 1.96 -6.58
C LEU A 166 27.50 3.03 -6.88
N LYS A 167 27.14 4.31 -6.71
CA LYS A 167 28.07 5.44 -6.84
C LYS A 167 29.06 5.57 -5.66
N GLY A 168 29.10 4.60 -4.75
CA GLY A 168 30.03 4.56 -3.62
C GLY A 168 29.71 5.57 -2.53
N LYS A 169 28.51 6.15 -2.54
CA LYS A 169 28.08 7.16 -1.57
C LYS A 169 27.24 6.47 -0.50
N ASN A 170 27.91 5.83 0.45
CA ASN A 170 27.28 5.33 1.66
C ASN A 170 26.75 6.54 2.47
N ASN A 171 25.45 6.82 2.36
CA ASN A 171 24.74 7.43 3.46
C ASN A 171 24.44 6.29 4.44
N LYS A 172 25.23 6.19 5.51
CA LYS A 172 24.66 5.69 6.77
C LYS A 172 23.56 6.64 7.21
#